data_AF-A0A1G3Z4K6-F1
#
_entry.id   AF-A0A1G3Z4K6-F1
#
_cell.length_a   1.000
_cell.length_b   1.000
_cell.length_c   1.000
_cell.angle_alpha   90.00
_cell.angle_beta   90.00
_cell.angle_gamma   90.00
#
_symmetry.space_group_name_H-M   'P 1'
#
loop_
_entity.id
_entity.type
_entity.pdbx_description
1 polymer ?
#
loop_
_entity_poly.entity_id
_entity_poly.type
_entity_poly.pdbx_seq_one_letter_code
_entity_poly.pdbx_strand_id
1 'polypeptide(L)'
;MVDGEVNRGITVKDPELMQLGKSIAEKLPESYGPLNVQVFYDANDHSIYVTDINPRFGGGYPLVHAAGGTFTDWLIQEALGKPLDIPKDNWIPNLLMRRYRENIFTVL
;
A
#
# COMPACT_ATOMS: atom_id res chain seq x y z
N MET A 1 9.53 12.32 0.69
CA MET A 1 8.06 12.50 0.76
C MET A 1 7.80 13.98 0.86
N VAL A 2 6.85 14.50 0.09
CA VAL A 2 6.27 15.82 0.36
C VAL A 2 4.82 15.50 0.69
N ASP A 3 4.37 15.86 1.90
CA ASP A 3 2.98 15.69 2.33
C ASP A 3 2.45 14.24 2.32
N GLY A 4 3.27 13.28 2.79
CA GLY A 4 2.89 11.86 2.85
C GLY A 4 2.87 11.13 1.49
N GLU A 5 3.23 11.80 0.39
CA GLU A 5 3.28 11.17 -0.93
C GLU A 5 4.59 10.43 -1.23
N VAL A 6 4.44 9.31 -1.94
CA VAL A 6 5.54 8.50 -2.46
C VAL A 6 5.87 8.94 -3.89
N ASN A 7 7.06 9.52 -4.08
CA ASN A 7 7.55 9.92 -5.39
C ASN A 7 8.23 8.78 -6.15
N ARG A 8 8.83 7.82 -5.43
CA ARG A 8 9.49 6.65 -5.98
C ARG A 8 9.26 5.46 -5.06
N GLY A 9 9.01 4.30 -5.64
CA GLY A 9 8.84 3.05 -4.90
C GLY A 9 8.97 1.86 -5.83
N ILE A 10 9.35 0.72 -5.26
CA ILE A 10 9.38 -0.57 -5.95
C ILE A 10 8.58 -1.56 -5.12
N THR A 11 7.79 -2.43 -5.76
CA THR A 11 7.14 -3.54 -5.05
C THR A 11 8.14 -4.66 -4.77
N VAL A 12 8.11 -5.23 -3.58
CA VAL A 12 9.04 -6.29 -3.16
C VAL A 12 8.28 -7.40 -2.47
N LYS A 13 8.47 -8.64 -2.94
CA LYS A 13 7.94 -9.85 -2.28
C LYS A 13 8.89 -10.25 -1.15
N ASP A 14 8.61 -9.73 0.04
CA ASP A 14 9.33 -10.09 1.26
C ASP A 14 8.37 -10.84 2.21
N PRO A 15 8.59 -12.14 2.47
CA PRO A 15 7.70 -12.94 3.30
C PRO A 15 7.54 -12.42 4.73
N GLU A 16 8.58 -11.81 5.31
CA GLU A 16 8.54 -11.31 6.69
C GLU A 16 7.69 -10.06 6.78
N LEU A 17 7.85 -9.12 5.83
CA LEU A 17 7.00 -7.93 5.74
C LEU A 17 5.53 -8.29 5.46
N MET A 18 5.28 -9.29 4.60
CA MET A 18 3.93 -9.78 4.33
C MET A 18 3.30 -10.41 5.58
N GLN A 19 4.05 -11.25 6.30
CA GLN A 19 3.58 -11.86 7.54
C GLN A 19 3.34 -10.81 8.65
N LEU A 20 4.17 -9.77 8.73
CA LEU A 20 3.96 -8.64 9.63
C LEU A 20 2.63 -7.93 9.33
N GLY A 21 2.38 -7.58 8.06
CA GLY A 21 1.13 -6.93 7.64
C GLY A 21 -0.10 -7.75 8.02
N LYS A 22 -0.07 -9.06 7.76
CA LYS A 22 -1.13 -10.00 8.16
C LYS A 22 -1.32 -10.02 9.68
N SER A 23 -0.22 -10.13 10.43
CA SER A 23 -0.25 -10.20 11.91
C SER A 23 -0.79 -8.92 12.54
N ILE A 24 -0.51 -7.75 11.94
CA ILE A 24 -1.08 -6.47 12.39
C ILE A 24 -2.59 -6.44 12.17
N ALA A 25 -3.06 -6.83 10.99
CA ALA A 25 -4.49 -6.88 10.69
C ALA A 25 -5.26 -7.82 11.64
N GLU A 26 -4.72 -9.03 11.89
CA GLU A 26 -5.32 -10.01 12.80
C GLU A 26 -5.36 -9.54 14.27
N LYS A 27 -4.39 -8.71 14.70
CA LYS A 27 -4.35 -8.12 16.04
C LYS A 27 -5.22 -6.87 16.21
N LEU A 28 -5.79 -6.35 15.12
CA LEU A 28 -6.67 -5.19 15.10
C LEU A 28 -8.07 -5.61 14.59
N PRO A 29 -8.83 -6.42 15.36
CA PRO A 29 -10.02 -7.10 14.87
C PRO A 29 -11.18 -6.16 14.49
N GLU A 30 -11.20 -4.94 15.01
CA GLU A 30 -12.20 -3.92 14.68
C GLU A 30 -11.75 -2.97 13.56
N SER A 31 -10.54 -3.17 13.03
CA SER A 31 -10.06 -2.37 11.91
C SER A 31 -10.83 -2.71 10.63
N TYR A 32 -11.19 -1.68 9.88
CA TYR A 32 -11.96 -1.79 8.66
C TYR A 32 -11.34 -0.91 7.57
N GLY A 33 -11.30 -1.43 6.34
CA GLY A 33 -10.72 -0.76 5.19
C GLY A 33 -9.18 -0.79 5.14
N PRO A 34 -8.56 0.09 4.34
CA PRO A 34 -7.11 0.09 4.11
C PRO A 34 -6.31 0.48 5.36
N LEU A 35 -5.32 -0.34 5.71
CA LEU A 35 -4.32 -0.04 6.73
C LEU A 35 -2.94 0.14 6.09
N ASN A 36 -2.35 1.32 6.26
CA ASN A 36 -1.01 1.63 5.79
C ASN A 36 -0.01 1.48 6.94
N VAL A 37 0.71 0.36 6.94
CA VAL A 37 1.80 0.06 7.88
C VAL A 37 3.11 0.59 7.31
N GLN A 38 3.82 1.39 8.09
CA GLN A 38 5.12 1.96 7.73
C GLN A 38 6.20 1.36 8.62
N VAL A 39 7.32 0.98 7.99
CA VAL A 39 8.44 0.34 8.67
C VAL A 39 9.78 0.88 8.17
N PHE A 40 10.78 0.84 9.04
CA PHE A 40 12.17 0.70 8.63
C PHE A 40 12.53 -0.78 8.56
N TYR A 41 13.21 -1.18 7.50
CA TYR A 41 13.69 -2.54 7.29
C TYR A 41 15.19 -2.49 6.98
N ASP A 42 15.98 -3.24 7.73
CA ASP A 42 17.41 -3.43 7.45
C ASP A 42 17.62 -4.75 6.71
N ALA A 43 18.19 -4.67 5.51
CA ALA A 43 18.40 -5.85 4.67
C ALA A 43 19.61 -6.71 5.09
N ASN A 44 20.45 -6.23 6.01
CA ASN A 44 21.63 -6.98 6.47
C ASN A 44 21.29 -7.97 7.59
N ASP A 45 20.42 -7.56 8.52
CA ASP A 45 20.04 -8.36 9.69
C ASP A 45 18.53 -8.69 9.75
N HIS A 46 17.76 -8.28 8.73
CA HIS A 46 16.32 -8.48 8.61
C HIS A 46 15.50 -7.86 9.76
N SER A 47 16.06 -6.88 10.48
CA SER A 47 15.33 -6.17 11.52
C SER A 47 14.21 -5.30 10.92
N ILE A 48 13.02 -5.37 11.52
CA ILE A 48 11.84 -4.59 11.12
C ILE A 48 11.40 -3.71 12.30
N TYR A 49 11.37 -2.40 12.08
CA TYR A 49 10.90 -1.41 13.05
C TYR A 49 9.64 -0.72 12.52
N VAL A 50 8.49 -1.01 13.12
CA VAL A 50 7.22 -0.34 12.78
C VAL A 50 7.24 1.08 13.33
N THR A 51 7.06 2.07 12.47
CA THR A 51 6.98 3.48 12.89
C THR A 51 5.54 3.92 13.08
N ASP A 52 4.65 3.54 12.17
CA ASP A 52 3.29 4.03 12.12
C ASP A 52 2.33 2.98 11.55
N ILE A 53 1.10 2.95 12.08
CA ILE A 53 -0.04 2.24 11.50
C ILE A 53 -1.11 3.29 11.23
N ASN A 54 -1.39 3.56 9.95
CA ASN A 54 -2.32 4.61 9.54
C ASN A 54 -3.61 3.98 8.98
N PRO A 55 -4.79 4.23 9.56
CA PRO A 55 -6.06 3.68 9.07
C PRO A 55 -6.59 4.46 7.86
N ARG A 56 -5.80 4.49 6.78
CA ARG A 56 -6.09 5.16 5.50
C ARG A 56 -5.20 4.60 4.41
N PHE A 57 -5.49 4.96 3.16
CA PHE A 57 -4.54 4.78 2.06
C PHE A 57 -3.22 5.50 2.32
N GLY A 58 -2.11 4.83 2.02
CA GLY A 58 -0.78 5.42 1.98
C GLY A 58 -0.54 6.20 0.68
N GLY A 59 0.37 7.17 0.68
CA GLY A 59 0.76 7.88 -0.55
C GLY A 59 1.36 6.98 -1.64
N GLY A 60 1.79 5.76 -1.26
CA GLY A 60 2.24 4.69 -2.17
C GLY A 60 1.11 3.88 -2.80
N TYR A 61 -0.15 4.11 -2.44
CA TYR A 61 -1.28 3.33 -2.94
C TYR A 61 -1.37 3.24 -4.48
N PRO A 62 -1.04 4.28 -5.28
CA PRO A 62 -1.04 4.14 -6.74
C PRO A 62 -0.11 3.02 -7.25
N LEU A 63 1.04 2.79 -6.61
CA LEU A 63 1.91 1.66 -6.92
C LEU A 63 1.26 0.33 -6.53
N VAL A 64 0.63 0.26 -5.36
CA VAL A 64 -0.09 -0.93 -4.89
C VAL A 64 -1.21 -1.32 -5.85
N HIS A 65 -2.03 -0.35 -6.27
CA HIS A 65 -3.10 -0.56 -7.24
C HIS A 65 -2.55 -1.04 -8.58
N ALA A 66 -1.52 -0.38 -9.12
CA ALA A 66 -0.89 -0.77 -10.37
C ALA A 66 -0.24 -2.18 -10.33
N ALA A 67 0.17 -2.64 -9.14
CA ALA A 67 0.71 -3.98 -8.95
C ALA A 67 -0.36 -5.07 -8.80
N GLY A 68 -1.66 -4.72 -8.71
CA GLY A 68 -2.78 -5.64 -8.54
C GLY A 68 -3.45 -5.62 -7.16
N GLY A 69 -3.00 -4.75 -6.24
CA GLY A 69 -3.65 -4.52 -4.94
C GLY A 69 -4.83 -3.55 -5.06
N THR A 70 -5.93 -3.99 -5.67
CA THR A 70 -7.07 -3.16 -6.06
C THR A 70 -8.07 -2.88 -4.91
N PHE A 71 -7.56 -2.42 -3.76
CA PHE A 71 -8.38 -2.22 -2.55
C PHE A 71 -9.56 -1.26 -2.74
N THR A 72 -9.43 -0.26 -3.61
CA THR A 72 -10.52 0.66 -3.98
C THR A 72 -11.68 -0.07 -4.65
N ASP A 73 -11.41 -1.06 -5.51
CA ASP A 73 -12.43 -1.89 -6.13
C ASP A 73 -13.18 -2.71 -5.08
N TRP A 74 -12.47 -3.23 -4.06
CA TRP A 74 -13.09 -3.98 -2.97
C TRP A 74 -14.03 -3.10 -2.14
N LEU A 75 -13.60 -1.88 -1.80
CA LEU A 75 -14.46 -0.93 -1.08
C LEU A 75 -15.73 -0.58 -1.88
N ILE A 76 -15.60 -0.42 -3.21
CA ILE A 76 -16.75 -0.17 -4.09
C ILE A 76 -17.65 -1.41 -4.15
N GLN A 77 -17.08 -2.61 -4.29
CA GLN A 77 -17.84 -3.86 -4.31
C GLN A 77 -18.63 -4.04 -3.01
N GLU A 78 -17.98 -3.85 -1.87
CA GLU A 78 -18.60 -3.94 -0.55
C GLU A 78 -19.73 -2.92 -0.37
N ALA A 79 -19.49 -1.65 -0.72
CA ALA A 79 -20.51 -0.60 -0.67
C ALA A 79 -21.74 -0.91 -1.55
N LEU A 80 -21.55 -1.69 -2.62
CA LEU A 80 -22.60 -2.17 -3.51
C LEU A 80 -23.20 -3.52 -3.09
N GLY A 81 -22.76 -4.11 -1.97
CA GLY A 81 -23.20 -5.44 -1.53
C GLY A 81 -22.78 -6.58 -2.47
N LYS A 82 -21.74 -6.37 -3.29
CA LYS A 82 -21.19 -7.36 -4.21
C LYS A 82 -20.15 -8.22 -3.51
N PRO A 83 -19.96 -9.49 -3.94
CA PRO A 83 -18.87 -10.31 -3.45
C PRO A 83 -17.52 -9.64 -3.76
N LEU A 84 -16.59 -9.75 -2.81
CA LEU A 84 -15.23 -9.26 -2.98
C LEU A 84 -14.46 -10.17 -3.95
N ASP A 85 -13.94 -9.60 -5.02
CA ASP A 85 -12.98 -10.26 -5.89
C ASP A 85 -11.57 -10.09 -5.29
N ILE A 86 -11.27 -10.87 -4.25
CA ILE A 86 -9.98 -10.84 -3.57
C ILE A 86 -8.94 -11.52 -4.49
N PRO A 87 -7.96 -10.78 -5.03
CA PRO A 87 -6.91 -11.32 -5.87
C PRO A 87 -6.12 -12.39 -5.13
N LYS A 88 -5.63 -13.36 -5.90
CA LYS A 88 -4.64 -14.31 -5.41
C LYS A 88 -3.34 -13.57 -5.09
N ASP A 89 -2.38 -14.21 -4.42
CA ASP A 89 -1.04 -13.64 -4.16
C ASP A 89 -0.18 -13.53 -5.45
N ASN A 90 -0.77 -13.05 -6.53
CA ASN A 90 -0.20 -12.95 -7.88
C ASN A 90 0.05 -11.49 -8.31
N TRP A 91 0.18 -10.56 -7.36
CA TRP A 91 0.56 -9.19 -7.62
C TRP A 91 2.00 -9.10 -8.16
N ILE A 92 2.29 -8.02 -8.89
CA ILE A 92 3.51 -7.84 -9.69
C ILE A 92 4.69 -7.42 -8.79
N PRO A 93 5.73 -8.27 -8.59
CA PRO A 93 6.95 -7.88 -7.90
C PRO A 93 7.85 -7.02 -8.79
N ASN A 94 8.77 -6.27 -8.17
CA ASN A 94 9.76 -5.44 -8.84
C ASN A 94 9.17 -4.37 -9.77
N LEU A 95 7.92 -3.95 -9.56
CA LEU A 95 7.30 -2.87 -10.30
C LEU A 95 7.81 -1.53 -9.76
N LEU A 96 8.52 -0.76 -10.59
CA LEU A 96 9.03 0.56 -10.23
C LEU A 96 7.99 1.64 -10.58
N MET A 97 7.59 2.44 -9.59
CA MET A 97 6.88 3.71 -9.81
C MET A 97 7.85 4.88 -9.69
N ARG A 98 7.74 5.82 -10.63
CA ARG A 98 8.31 7.17 -10.52
C ARG A 98 7.22 8.19 -10.79
N ARG A 99 6.80 8.90 -9.75
CA ARG A 99 5.88 10.04 -9.85
C ARG A 99 6.69 11.31 -10.05
N TYR A 100 6.25 12.14 -10.98
CA TYR A 100 6.74 13.50 -11.13
C TYR A 100 5.59 14.48 -10.85
N ARG A 101 5.93 15.66 -10.37
CA ARG A 101 4.99 16.78 -10.21
C ARG A 101 5.41 17.86 -11.19
N GLU A 102 4.44 18.48 -11.82
CA GLU A 102 4.65 19.58 -12.75
C GLU A 102 3.68 20.71 -12.39
N ASN A 103 4.17 21.95 -12.47
CA ASN A 103 3.35 23.14 -12.31
C ASN A 103 3.04 23.67 -13.70
N ILE A 104 1.76 23.75 -14.07
CA ILE A 104 1.31 24.27 -15.37
C ILE A 104 0.80 25.70 -15.16
N PHE A 105 1.34 26.64 -15.93
CA PHE A 105 0.95 28.05 -15.90
C PHE A 105 0.36 28.43 -17.26
N THR A 106 -0.84 29.01 -17.26
CA THR A 106 -1.47 29.54 -18.47
C THR A 106 -1.87 30.99 -18.25
N VAL A 107 -1.86 31.78 -19.31
CA VAL A 107 -2.47 33.12 -19.36
C VAL A 107 -3.78 33.00 -20.12
N LEU A 108 -4.82 33.71 -19.63
CA LEU A 108 -6.15 33.78 -20.26
C LEU A 108 -6.18 34.82 -21.37
#